data_AF-A0A2V8BLC0-F1
#
_entry.id   AF-A0A2V8BLC0-F1
#
_cell.length_a   1.000
_cell.length_b   1.000
_cell.length_c   1.000
_cell.angle_alpha   90.00
_cell.angle_beta   90.00
_cell.angle_gamma   90.00
#
_symmetry.space_group_name_H-M   'P 1'
#
loop_
_entity.id
_entity.type
_entity.pdbx_description
1 polymer ?
#
loop_
_entity_poly.entity_id
_entity_poly.type
_entity_poly.pdbx_seq_one_letter_code
_entity_poly.pdbx_strand_id
1 'polypeptide(L)'
;MVGEYVGRALPLNAVVLTVIQSGSIRWYGHLTTLRWDLVADERLDEAIGVLAAHGYEPYILLEDYEESSFRKHFARANIFGRIDWAPAIEYLSLGHVRLYAIADRARHLAGERILTHPILAPD
;
A
#
# COMPACT_ATOMS: atom_id res chain seq x y z
N MET A 1 -16.09 -2.14 -5.63
CA MET A 1 -15.11 -3.03 -4.95
C MET A 1 -13.85 -2.26 -4.59
N VAL A 2 -12.95 -2.81 -3.74
CA VAL A 2 -11.68 -2.15 -3.34
C VAL A 2 -10.89 -1.65 -4.55
N GLY A 3 -10.67 -2.50 -5.55
CA GLY A 3 -9.88 -2.16 -6.73
C GLY A 3 -10.43 -0.98 -7.52
N GLU A 4 -11.74 -0.96 -7.75
CA GLU A 4 -12.44 0.10 -8.48
C GLU A 4 -12.34 1.46 -7.77
N TYR A 5 -12.45 1.47 -6.43
CA TYR A 5 -12.26 2.69 -5.66
C TYR A 5 -10.81 3.16 -5.74
N VAL A 6 -9.86 2.25 -5.46
CA VAL A 6 -8.44 2.58 -5.42
C VAL A 6 -7.97 3.09 -6.79
N GLY A 7 -8.45 2.52 -7.89
CA GLY A 7 -8.17 3.00 -9.24
C GLY A 7 -8.69 4.41 -9.55
N ARG A 8 -9.76 4.86 -8.88
CA ARG A 8 -10.24 6.25 -8.98
C ARG A 8 -9.49 7.21 -8.07
N ALA A 9 -9.01 6.73 -6.93
CA ALA A 9 -8.38 7.56 -5.90
C ALA A 9 -6.88 7.80 -6.15
N LEU A 10 -6.21 6.87 -6.84
CA LEU A 10 -4.77 6.93 -7.07
C LEU A 10 -4.41 7.48 -8.44
N PRO A 11 -3.21 8.06 -8.59
CA PRO A 11 -2.74 8.53 -9.88
C PRO A 11 -2.45 7.36 -10.83
N LEU A 12 -2.45 7.62 -12.15
CA LEU A 12 -2.29 6.59 -13.18
C LEU A 12 -0.92 5.87 -13.13
N ASN A 13 0.10 6.53 -12.57
CA ASN A 13 1.44 5.96 -12.35
C ASN A 13 1.57 5.25 -10.99
N ALA A 14 0.46 4.97 -10.29
CA ALA A 14 0.52 4.22 -9.05
C ALA A 14 0.91 2.74 -9.28
N VAL A 15 1.79 2.24 -8.43
CA VAL A 15 2.09 0.79 -8.32
C VAL A 15 1.71 0.33 -6.92
N VAL A 16 0.77 -0.60 -6.84
CA VAL A 16 0.22 -1.09 -5.57
C VAL A 16 0.86 -2.42 -5.21
N LEU A 17 1.61 -2.43 -4.11
CA LEU A 17 2.17 -3.64 -3.50
C LEU A 17 1.06 -4.33 -2.70
N THR A 18 0.59 -5.50 -3.16
CA THR A 18 -0.55 -6.21 -2.56
C THR A 18 -0.58 -7.68 -2.95
N VAL A 19 -1.21 -8.52 -2.12
CA VAL A 19 -1.42 -9.95 -2.40
C VAL A 19 -2.90 -10.25 -2.64
N ILE A 20 -3.75 -10.18 -1.62
CA ILE A 20 -5.17 -10.59 -1.75
C ILE A 20 -5.90 -9.72 -2.76
N GLN A 21 -5.69 -8.40 -2.69
CA GLN A 21 -6.38 -7.45 -3.55
C GLN A 21 -5.70 -7.28 -4.92
N SER A 22 -4.63 -8.02 -5.22
CA SER A 22 -3.85 -7.88 -6.46
C SER A 22 -4.69 -8.05 -7.73
N GLY A 23 -5.62 -9.02 -7.74
CA GLY A 23 -6.56 -9.22 -8.84
C GLY A 23 -7.56 -8.07 -8.96
N SER A 24 -8.14 -7.65 -7.83
CA SER A 24 -9.14 -6.56 -7.79
C SER A 24 -8.54 -5.25 -8.31
N ILE A 25 -7.36 -4.89 -7.83
CA ILE A 25 -6.62 -3.68 -8.19
C ILE A 25 -6.24 -3.69 -9.67
N ARG A 26 -5.76 -4.83 -10.19
CA ARG A 26 -5.37 -4.96 -11.60
C ARG A 26 -6.57 -4.87 -12.55
N TRP A 27 -7.63 -5.64 -12.27
CA TRP A 27 -8.74 -5.80 -13.20
C TRP A 27 -9.79 -4.69 -13.12
N TYR A 28 -10.07 -4.18 -11.91
CA TYR A 28 -11.09 -3.15 -11.71
C TYR A 28 -10.50 -1.77 -11.41
N GLY A 29 -9.28 -1.72 -10.87
CA GLY A 29 -8.57 -0.46 -10.63
C GLY A 29 -7.72 0.00 -11.80
N HIS A 30 -7.42 -0.88 -12.76
CA HIS A 30 -6.50 -0.64 -13.88
C HIS A 30 -5.11 -0.14 -13.44
N LEU A 31 -4.69 -0.49 -12.21
CA LEU A 31 -3.38 -0.12 -11.68
C LEU A 31 -2.40 -1.28 -11.79
N THR A 32 -1.12 -0.94 -11.88
CA THR A 32 -0.04 -1.92 -11.82
C THR A 32 0.06 -2.47 -10.40
N THR A 33 0.18 -3.80 -10.28
CA THR A 33 0.39 -4.47 -8.99
C THR A 33 1.71 -5.20 -8.93
N LEU A 34 2.32 -5.17 -7.74
CA LEU A 34 3.48 -5.97 -7.37
C LEU A 34 3.08 -6.84 -6.17
N ARG A 35 3.33 -8.15 -6.23
CA ARG A 35 3.10 -9.02 -5.08
C ARG A 35 4.25 -8.88 -4.09
N TRP A 36 3.99 -8.29 -2.92
CA TRP A 36 5.02 -8.07 -1.92
C TRP A 36 5.59 -9.38 -1.38
N ASP A 37 4.81 -10.45 -1.33
CA ASP A 37 5.27 -11.76 -0.82
C ASP A 37 6.23 -12.50 -1.77
N LEU A 38 6.41 -11.98 -2.99
CA LEU A 38 7.42 -12.45 -3.93
C LEU A 38 8.72 -11.63 -3.88
N VAL A 39 8.77 -10.57 -3.05
CA VAL A 39 9.96 -9.76 -2.82
C VAL A 39 10.77 -10.39 -1.69
N ALA A 40 12.07 -10.54 -1.88
CA ALA A 40 12.96 -11.04 -0.84
C ALA A 40 12.94 -10.12 0.39
N ASP A 41 13.04 -10.72 1.58
CA ASP A 41 12.89 -10.04 2.87
C ASP A 41 13.81 -8.81 3.02
N GLU A 42 14.97 -8.74 2.36
CA GLU A 42 15.91 -7.61 2.44
C GLU A 42 15.77 -6.57 1.32
N ARG A 43 14.84 -6.75 0.38
CA ARG A 43 14.80 -5.98 -0.89
C ARG A 43 13.56 -5.12 -1.09
N LEU A 44 12.70 -4.97 -0.07
CA LEU A 44 11.50 -4.13 -0.18
C LEU A 44 11.86 -2.66 -0.45
N ASP A 45 12.78 -2.10 0.34
CA ASP A 45 13.19 -0.69 0.18
C ASP A 45 13.83 -0.44 -1.19
N GLU A 46 14.66 -1.38 -1.66
CA GLU A 46 15.28 -1.32 -2.99
C GLU A 46 14.21 -1.37 -4.09
N ALA A 47 13.25 -2.30 -4.02
CA ALA A 47 12.18 -2.42 -4.99
C ALA A 47 11.34 -1.14 -5.07
N ILE A 48 10.97 -0.56 -3.92
CA ILE A 48 10.27 0.72 -3.84
C ILE A 48 11.11 1.85 -4.45
N GLY A 49 12.41 1.89 -4.15
CA GLY A 49 13.33 2.87 -4.70
C GLY A 49 13.46 2.79 -6.22
N VAL A 50 13.53 1.58 -6.78
CA VAL A 50 13.57 1.36 -8.24
C VAL A 50 12.28 1.86 -8.89
N LEU A 51 11.11 1.56 -8.32
CA LEU A 51 9.83 2.03 -8.85
C LEU A 51 9.76 3.57 -8.85
N ALA A 52 10.11 4.19 -7.72
CA ALA A 52 10.14 5.65 -7.59
C ALA A 52 11.11 6.30 -8.59
N ALA A 53 12.31 5.72 -8.77
CA ALA A 53 13.30 6.22 -9.72
C ALA A 53 12.83 6.15 -11.19
N HIS A 54 11.86 5.29 -11.51
CA HIS A 54 11.24 5.17 -12.83
C HIS A 54 9.94 5.98 -12.96
N GLY A 55 9.62 6.84 -12.00
CA GLY A 55 8.46 7.73 -12.04
C GLY A 55 7.14 7.10 -11.60
N TYR A 56 7.18 5.92 -10.99
CA TYR A 56 6.01 5.32 -10.35
C TYR A 56 5.81 5.88 -8.94
N GLU A 57 4.55 5.89 -8.49
CA GLU A 57 4.19 6.20 -7.11
C GLU A 57 3.84 4.91 -6.37
N PRO A 58 4.72 4.38 -5.49
CA PRO A 58 4.46 3.12 -4.82
C PRO A 58 3.50 3.30 -3.64
N TYR A 59 2.58 2.34 -3.50
CA TYR A 59 1.67 2.23 -2.37
C TYR A 59 1.72 0.80 -1.82
N ILE A 60 1.53 0.64 -0.52
CA ILE A 60 1.38 -0.66 0.13
C ILE A 60 -0.09 -0.82 0.51
N LEU A 61 -0.74 -1.89 0.04
CA LEU A 61 -2.12 -2.23 0.36
C LEU A 61 -2.14 -3.55 1.13
N LEU A 62 -2.67 -3.51 2.36
CA LEU A 62 -2.72 -4.64 3.27
C LEU A 62 -4.14 -4.83 3.81
N GLU A 63 -4.60 -6.07 3.86
CA GLU A 63 -5.68 -6.46 4.76
C GLU A 63 -5.19 -6.62 6.20
N ASP A 64 -6.11 -6.59 7.16
CA ASP A 64 -5.82 -6.68 8.60
C ASP A 64 -4.82 -7.80 8.97
N TYR A 65 -4.98 -8.99 8.40
CA TYR A 65 -4.10 -10.12 8.70
C TYR A 65 -2.77 -10.08 7.93
N GLU A 66 -2.74 -9.40 6.77
CA GLU A 66 -1.52 -9.23 5.97
C GLU A 66 -0.52 -8.33 6.69
N GLU A 67 -0.97 -7.34 7.47
CA GLU A 67 -0.06 -6.39 8.13
C GLU A 67 0.94 -7.07 9.07
N SER A 68 0.48 -8.03 9.86
CA SER A 68 1.35 -8.81 10.74
C SER A 68 2.39 -9.62 9.97
N SER A 69 1.98 -10.23 8.85
CA SER A 69 2.87 -11.01 7.98
C SER A 69 3.87 -10.11 7.26
N PHE A 70 3.40 -8.98 6.72
CA PHE A 70 4.22 -7.99 6.05
C PHE A 70 5.32 -7.45 6.97
N ARG A 71 4.98 -7.07 8.21
CA ARG A 71 5.96 -6.64 9.20
C ARG A 71 6.96 -7.74 9.54
N LYS A 72 6.50 -9.00 9.65
CA LYS A 72 7.38 -10.15 9.91
C LYS A 72 8.43 -10.35 8.81
N HIS A 73 8.04 -10.20 7.54
CA HIS A 73 8.96 -10.29 6.41
C HIS A 73 9.94 -9.12 6.36
N PHE A 74 9.45 -7.88 6.50
CA PHE A 74 10.23 -6.73 6.05
C PHE A 74 10.73 -5.81 7.16
N ALA A 75 10.08 -5.74 8.33
CA ALA A 75 10.37 -4.68 9.32
C ALA A 75 11.81 -4.74 9.89
N ARG A 76 12.45 -5.91 9.83
CA ARG A 76 13.84 -6.10 10.31
C ARG A 76 14.88 -5.45 9.39
N ALA A 77 14.68 -5.53 8.08
CA ALA A 77 15.67 -5.11 7.08
C ALA A 77 15.27 -3.85 6.31
N ASN A 78 13.99 -3.46 6.35
CA ASN A 78 13.44 -2.41 5.48
C ASN A 78 12.66 -1.39 6.30
N ILE A 79 12.87 -0.11 6.02
CA ILE A 79 12.18 0.98 6.72
C ILE A 79 10.68 0.99 6.37
N PHE A 80 10.32 0.68 5.13
CA PHE A 80 8.90 0.63 4.73
C PHE A 80 8.20 -0.62 5.26
N GLY A 81 8.97 -1.65 5.62
CA GLY A 81 8.48 -2.86 6.28
C GLY A 81 7.88 -2.61 7.67
N ARG A 82 8.21 -1.47 8.29
CA ARG A 82 7.76 -1.14 9.65
C ARG A 82 6.32 -0.69 9.72
N ILE A 83 5.79 -0.11 8.63
CA ILE A 83 4.44 0.48 8.55
C ILE A 83 4.19 1.36 9.79
N ASP A 84 5.11 2.31 10.02
CA ASP A 84 5.15 3.20 11.18
C ASP A 84 4.55 4.58 10.89
N TRP A 85 3.68 4.69 9.88
CA TRP A 85 2.90 5.88 9.55
C TRP A 85 1.43 5.51 9.32
N ALA A 86 0.54 6.49 9.42
CA ALA A 86 -0.89 6.25 9.22
C ALA A 86 -1.23 5.94 7.75
N PRO A 87 -2.24 5.10 7.48
CA PRO A 87 -2.71 4.85 6.12
C PRO A 87 -3.32 6.12 5.52
N ALA A 88 -3.12 6.30 4.22
CA ALA A 88 -3.77 7.36 3.45
C ALA A 88 -5.27 7.06 3.26
N ILE A 89 -5.60 5.78 3.08
CA ILE A 89 -6.97 5.30 2.86
C ILE A 89 -7.22 4.07 3.75
N GLU A 90 -8.40 4.03 4.37
CA GLU A 90 -8.95 2.83 5.01
C GLU A 90 -10.27 2.47 4.33
N TYR A 91 -10.34 1.26 3.76
CA TYR A 91 -11.58 0.72 3.18
C TYR A 91 -12.20 -0.26 4.18
N LEU A 92 -13.38 0.10 4.68
CA LEU A 92 -14.14 -0.60 5.70
C LEU A 92 -15.29 -1.36 5.03
N SER A 93 -15.15 -2.69 4.95
CA SER A 93 -16.13 -3.62 4.40
C SER A 93 -16.19 -4.89 5.25
N LEU A 94 -16.61 -6.03 4.68
CA LEU A 94 -16.44 -7.36 5.32
C LEU A 94 -14.97 -7.66 5.69
N GLY A 95 -14.01 -7.00 5.02
CA GLY A 95 -12.61 -6.90 5.44
C GLY A 95 -12.17 -5.45 5.59
N HIS A 96 -11.13 -5.23 6.41
CA HIS A 96 -10.48 -3.94 6.58
C HIS A 96 -9.20 -3.90 5.75
N VAL A 97 -9.17 -2.98 4.78
CA VAL A 97 -8.04 -2.74 3.90
C VAL A 97 -7.41 -1.40 4.23
N ARG A 98 -6.10 -1.37 4.42
CA ARG A 98 -5.32 -0.16 4.63
C ARG A 98 -4.40 0.06 3.44
N LEU A 99 -4.39 1.29 2.92
CA LEU A 99 -3.48 1.72 1.87
C LEU A 99 -2.54 2.78 2.42
N TYR A 100 -1.25 2.50 2.34
CA TYR A 100 -0.18 3.36 2.78
C TYR A 100 0.55 3.95 1.57
N ALA A 101 0.56 5.28 1.45
CA ALA A 101 1.40 5.96 0.47
C ALA A 101 2.84 6.01 0.99
N ILE A 102 3.82 5.61 0.17
CA ILE A 102 5.23 5.66 0.58
C ILE A 102 5.69 7.09 0.89
N ALA A 103 5.18 8.07 0.12
CA ALA A 103 5.51 9.49 0.31
C ALA A 103 5.05 10.07 1.66
N ASP A 104 4.00 9.49 2.28
CA ASP A 104 3.44 10.01 3.53
C ASP A 104 4.33 9.69 4.74
N ARG A 105 5.21 8.69 4.65
CA ARG A 105 6.09 8.33 5.76
C ARG A 105 7.01 9.47 6.17
N ALA A 106 7.63 10.15 5.20
CA ALA A 106 8.55 11.25 5.48
C ALA A 106 7.82 12.43 6.15
N ARG A 107 6.61 12.74 5.66
CA ARG A 107 5.74 13.78 6.21
C ARG A 107 5.30 13.44 7.64
N HIS A 108 4.90 12.19 7.87
CA HIS A 108 4.56 11.69 9.21
C HIS A 108 5.71 11.86 10.20
N LEU A 109 6.93 11.46 9.81
CA LEU A 109 8.12 11.61 10.65
C LEU A 109 8.53 13.08 10.87
N ALA A 110 8.17 13.98 9.97
CA ALA A 110 8.31 15.42 10.16
C ALA A 110 7.24 16.02 11.10
N GLY A 111 6.32 15.20 11.63
CA GLY A 111 5.24 15.62 12.53
C GLY A 111 3.98 16.07 11.80
N GLU A 112 3.90 15.94 10.47
CA GLU A 112 2.66 16.20 9.76
C GLU A 112 1.61 15.14 10.08
N ARG A 113 0.37 15.59 10.29
CA ARG A 113 -0.76 14.70 10.43
C ARG A 113 -1.18 14.20 9.05
N ILE A 114 -1.01 12.90 8.81
CA ILE A 114 -1.60 12.22 7.66
C ILE A 114 -3.09 12.02 7.93
N LEU A 115 -3.93 12.57 7.06
CA LEU A 115 -5.38 12.42 7.16
C LEU A 115 -5.81 11.13 6.45
N THR A 116 -6.11 10.11 7.23
CA THR A 116 -6.70 8.87 6.72
C THR A 116 -8.09 9.13 6.18
N HIS A 117 -8.35 8.72 4.94
CA HIS A 117 -9.65 8.80 4.30
C HIS A 117 -10.42 7.48 4.48
N PRO A 118 -11.45 7.42 5.34
CA PRO A 118 -12.26 6.22 5.49
C PRO A 118 -13.22 6.08 4.31
N ILE A 119 -13.41 4.85 3.86
CA ILE A 119 -14.36 4.50 2.80
C ILE A 119 -15.25 3.40 3.34
N LEU A 120 -16.54 3.69 3.38
CA LEU A 120 -17.54 2.70 3.70
C LEU A 120 -17.93 1.99 2.41
N ALA A 121 -17.79 0.66 2.37
CA ALA A 121 -18.38 -0.09 1.29
C ALA A 121 -19.90 0.15 1.28
N PRO A 122 -20.52 0.35 0.10
CA PRO A 122 -21.97 0.39 0.01
C PRO A 122 -22.54 -0.95 0.48
N ASP A 123 -23.68 -0.90 1.18
CA ASP A 123 -24.44 -2.05 1.66
C ASP A 123 -24.85 -3.02 0.52
#